data_AF-X7EJ38-F1
#
_entry.id   AF-X7EJ38-F1
#
_cell.length_a   1.000
_cell.length_b   1.000
_cell.length_c   1.000
_cell.angle_alpha   90.00
_cell.angle_beta   90.00
_cell.angle_gamma   90.00
#
_symmetry.space_group_name_H-M   'P 1'
#
loop_
_entity.id
_entity.type
_entity.pdbx_description
1 polymer ?
#
loop_
_entity_poly.entity_id
_entity_poly.type
_entity_poly.pdbx_seq_one_letter_code
_entity_poly.pdbx_strand_id
1 'polypeptide(L)'
;MNYQMSAVEKTGSSSAGTEMPGLGVATSYRLPRPGARPLVFAGTELAMAMSFTPELPYWYEVNLYRTEEQHFVVAIRQFFQSEAEQDVCRAWSFETLAEALDAIEHYDAARDIRMPVLDLGAMVPAELAARAMDLQSKVSAARLHFGGLAGELFSEIEAAGGSAV
;
A
#
# COMPACT_ATOMS: atom_id res chain seq x y z
N MET A 1 2.26 19.14 13.04
CA MET A 1 2.76 18.84 11.69
C MET A 1 1.59 18.93 10.72
N ASN A 2 1.69 19.76 9.68
CA ASN A 2 0.73 19.76 8.58
C ASN A 2 1.11 18.61 7.64
N TYR A 3 0.31 17.55 7.64
CA TYR A 3 0.49 16.40 6.74
C TYR A 3 0.12 16.82 5.31
N GLN A 4 1.10 16.96 4.44
CA GLN A 4 0.87 17.00 3.00
C GLN A 4 0.65 15.55 2.56
N MET A 5 -0.59 15.18 2.25
CA MET A 5 -0.89 13.90 1.62
C MET A 5 -0.08 13.79 0.32
N SER A 6 0.74 12.74 0.17
CA SER A 6 1.19 12.26 -1.13
C SER A 6 -0.06 11.90 -1.94
N ALA A 7 -0.52 12.87 -2.73
CA ALA A 7 -1.83 12.86 -3.34
C ALA A 7 -1.98 11.66 -4.28
N VAL A 8 -2.96 10.79 -3.99
CA VAL A 8 -3.82 10.33 -5.06
C VAL A 8 -4.27 11.59 -5.78
N GLU A 9 -3.79 11.82 -7.00
CA GLU A 9 -4.34 12.88 -7.85
C GLU A 9 -5.77 12.45 -8.19
N LYS A 10 -6.69 12.78 -7.28
CA LYS A 10 -8.12 12.73 -7.48
C LYS A 10 -8.43 13.87 -8.44
N THR A 11 -8.38 13.61 -9.75
CA THR A 11 -8.83 14.57 -10.76
C THR A 11 -10.35 14.67 -10.72
N GLY A 12 -10.85 15.36 -9.69
CA GLY A 12 -12.21 15.88 -9.61
C GLY A 12 -12.26 17.27 -10.24
N SER A 13 -13.15 17.46 -11.19
CA SER A 13 -13.49 18.78 -11.73
C SER A 13 -13.88 19.73 -10.60
N SER A 14 -13.05 20.72 -10.31
CA SER A 14 -13.26 21.70 -9.23
C SER A 14 -14.30 22.74 -9.62
N SER A 15 -15.47 22.70 -8.97
CA SER A 15 -16.22 23.89 -8.59
C SER A 15 -16.42 23.87 -7.08
N ALA A 16 -16.01 24.93 -6.41
CA ALA A 16 -15.90 25.06 -4.96
C ALA A 16 -17.19 24.71 -4.20
N GLY A 17 -17.07 23.77 -3.26
CA GLY A 17 -18.08 23.43 -2.26
C GLY A 17 -17.53 22.30 -1.38
N THR A 18 -17.64 22.45 -0.06
CA THR A 18 -17.26 21.45 0.93
C THR A 18 -18.06 20.15 0.70
N GLU A 19 -17.53 19.23 -0.09
CA GLU A 19 -18.13 17.92 -0.32
C GLU A 19 -17.47 16.89 0.60
N MET A 20 -18.25 16.39 1.56
CA MET A 20 -17.98 15.07 2.13
C MET A 20 -17.91 14.07 0.97
N PRO A 21 -16.93 13.15 0.92
CA PRO A 21 -16.86 12.17 -0.16
C PRO A 21 -18.12 11.31 -0.14
N GLY A 22 -19.01 11.56 -1.09
CA GLY A 22 -20.22 10.78 -1.28
C GLY A 22 -19.86 9.35 -1.66
N LEU A 23 -20.30 8.39 -0.84
CA LEU A 23 -20.38 6.98 -1.22
C LEU A 23 -21.16 6.89 -2.55
N GLY A 24 -20.48 6.49 -3.63
CA GLY A 24 -21.12 6.23 -4.93
C GLY A 24 -20.74 7.15 -6.09
N VAL A 25 -19.88 8.17 -5.91
CA VAL A 25 -19.35 8.95 -7.04
C VAL A 25 -18.07 8.30 -7.55
N ALA A 26 -18.14 7.73 -8.76
CA ALA A 26 -17.00 7.17 -9.44
C ALA A 26 -15.89 8.23 -9.53
N THR A 27 -14.77 7.93 -8.88
CA THR A 27 -13.63 8.81 -8.77
C THR A 27 -12.58 8.34 -9.78
N SER A 28 -11.94 9.28 -10.48
CA SER A 28 -10.78 8.97 -11.30
C SER A 28 -9.54 8.86 -10.40
N TYR A 29 -8.84 7.73 -10.51
CA TYR A 29 -7.63 7.40 -9.79
C TYR A 29 -6.46 7.29 -10.75
N ARG A 30 -5.29 7.76 -10.30
CA ARG A 30 -4.00 7.58 -10.97
C ARG A 30 -2.99 7.05 -9.97
N LEU A 31 -2.63 5.77 -10.12
CA LEU A 31 -1.71 5.09 -9.22
C LEU A 31 -0.33 4.93 -9.87
N PRO A 32 0.76 5.38 -9.22
CA PRO A 32 2.10 5.18 -9.73
C PRO A 32 2.47 3.69 -9.70
N ARG A 33 3.19 3.23 -10.73
CA ARG A 33 3.76 1.88 -10.80
C ARG A 33 5.25 1.97 -11.16
N PRO A 34 6.16 1.83 -10.17
CA PRO A 34 7.60 1.86 -10.44
C PRO A 34 7.98 0.87 -11.54
N GLY A 35 8.63 1.35 -12.59
CA GLY A 35 9.04 0.53 -13.75
C GLY A 35 7.95 0.26 -14.80
N ALA A 36 6.73 0.80 -14.63
CA ALA A 36 5.63 0.66 -15.58
C ALA A 36 4.85 1.96 -15.77
N ARG A 37 3.90 1.99 -16.72
CA ARG A 37 2.97 3.12 -16.85
C ARG A 37 2.06 3.20 -15.63
N PRO A 38 1.72 4.40 -15.12
CA PRO A 38 0.72 4.54 -14.05
C PRO A 38 -0.58 3.82 -14.40
N LEU A 39 -1.25 3.27 -13.39
CA LEU A 39 -2.57 2.66 -13.54
C LEU A 39 -3.61 3.77 -13.38
N VAL A 40 -4.38 4.05 -14.43
CA VAL A 40 -5.41 5.08 -14.45
C VAL A 40 -6.76 4.40 -14.65
N PHE A 41 -7.72 4.66 -13.77
CA PHE A 41 -9.06 4.06 -13.84
C PHE A 41 -10.09 4.97 -13.18
N ALA A 42 -11.37 4.74 -13.48
CA ALA A 42 -12.49 5.30 -12.74
C ALA A 42 -13.17 4.19 -11.94
N GLY A 43 -13.58 4.46 -10.71
CA GLY A 43 -14.22 3.46 -9.87
C GLY A 43 -14.55 3.90 -8.46
N THR A 44 -14.84 2.92 -7.62
CA THR A 44 -15.21 3.10 -6.21
C THR A 44 -14.26 2.28 -5.34
N GLU A 45 -13.80 2.86 -4.24
CA GLU A 45 -13.04 2.14 -3.22
C GLU A 45 -14.00 1.21 -2.46
N LEU A 46 -13.69 -0.09 -2.45
CA LEU A 46 -14.46 -1.10 -1.74
C LEU A 46 -13.98 -1.28 -0.32
N ALA A 47 -12.66 -1.23 -0.11
CA ALA A 47 -12.05 -1.40 1.18
C ALA A 47 -10.72 -0.64 1.24
N MET A 48 -10.40 -0.13 2.43
CA MET A 48 -9.14 0.51 2.75
C MET A 48 -8.76 0.13 4.17
N ALA A 49 -7.55 -0.36 4.37
CA ALA A 49 -6.97 -0.59 5.68
C ALA A 49 -5.60 0.09 5.76
N MET A 50 -5.26 0.59 6.95
CA MET A 50 -3.99 1.27 7.20
C MET A 50 -3.43 0.84 8.55
N SER A 51 -2.15 0.47 8.59
CA SER A 51 -1.48 0.05 9.82
C SER A 51 -0.57 1.15 10.36
N PHE A 52 -1.08 1.95 11.29
CA PHE A 52 -0.28 2.98 11.96
C PHE A 52 0.26 2.47 13.30
N THR A 53 1.58 2.24 13.35
CA THR A 53 2.31 1.96 14.60
C THR A 53 3.30 3.10 14.85
N PRO A 54 3.11 3.96 15.88
CA PRO A 54 3.94 5.16 16.09
C PRO A 54 5.46 4.89 16.15
N GLU A 55 5.83 3.72 16.64
CA GLU A 55 7.20 3.26 16.89
C GLU A 55 7.92 2.83 15.61
N LEU A 56 7.17 2.59 14.52
CA LEU A 56 7.74 2.26 13.23
C LEU A 56 7.89 3.53 12.38
N PRO A 57 9.03 3.72 11.69
CA PRO A 57 9.27 4.90 10.85
C PRO A 57 8.48 4.87 9.53
N TYR A 58 7.56 3.90 9.38
CA TYR A 58 6.72 3.72 8.21
C TYR A 58 5.36 3.12 8.60
N TRP A 59 4.37 3.28 7.72
CA TRP A 59 3.08 2.60 7.80
C TRP A 59 2.70 2.01 6.45
N TYR A 60 1.82 1.02 6.46
CA TYR A 60 1.24 0.45 5.25
C TYR A 60 -0.19 0.92 5.06
N GLU A 61 -0.59 1.00 3.80
CA GLU A 61 -1.98 1.19 3.37
C GLU A 61 -2.28 0.19 2.27
N VAL A 62 -3.44 -0.46 2.35
CA VAL A 62 -3.97 -1.34 1.32
C VAL A 62 -5.32 -0.80 0.89
N ASN A 63 -5.48 -0.54 -0.40
CA ASN A 63 -6.75 -0.15 -0.99
C ASN A 63 -7.19 -1.19 -2.01
N LEU A 64 -8.48 -1.51 -1.99
CA LEU A 64 -9.15 -2.32 -2.99
C LEU A 64 -10.23 -1.49 -3.65
N TYR A 65 -10.21 -1.44 -4.98
CA TYR A 65 -11.17 -0.70 -5.79
C TYR A 65 -11.93 -1.64 -6.72
N ARG A 66 -13.18 -1.27 -7.03
CA ARG A 66 -13.96 -1.79 -8.16
C ARG A 66 -14.05 -0.71 -9.23
N THR A 67 -13.61 -1.03 -10.44
CA THR A 67 -13.63 -0.09 -11.56
C THR A 67 -14.99 -0.05 -12.24
N GLU A 68 -15.27 1.01 -13.01
CA GLU A 68 -16.49 1.11 -13.82
C GLU A 68 -16.59 -0.01 -14.87
N GLU A 69 -15.44 -0.53 -15.31
CA GLU A 69 -15.30 -1.65 -16.24
C GLU A 69 -15.47 -3.02 -15.54
N GLN A 70 -15.89 -3.04 -14.28
CA GLN A 70 -16.18 -4.25 -13.50
C GLN A 70 -14.99 -5.16 -13.20
N HIS A 71 -13.77 -4.63 -13.29
CA HIS A 71 -12.56 -5.29 -12.79
C HIS A 71 -12.12 -4.68 -11.46
N PHE A 72 -11.09 -5.25 -10.83
CA PHE A 72 -10.61 -4.87 -9.51
C PHE A 72 -9.21 -4.28 -9.59
N VAL A 73 -8.92 -3.33 -8.71
CA VAL A 73 -7.57 -2.77 -8.56
C VAL A 73 -7.15 -2.86 -7.11
N VAL A 74 -5.93 -3.35 -6.88
CA VAL A 74 -5.28 -3.35 -5.57
C VAL A 74 -4.15 -2.34 -5.59
N ALA A 75 -4.05 -1.54 -4.54
CA ALA A 75 -2.89 -0.70 -4.25
C ALA A 75 -2.34 -1.06 -2.87
N ILE A 76 -1.05 -1.36 -2.80
CA ILE A 76 -0.31 -1.52 -1.55
C ILE A 76 0.72 -0.41 -1.50
N ARG A 77 0.64 0.44 -0.47
CA ARG A 77 1.52 1.57 -0.27
C ARG A 77 2.28 1.42 1.03
N GLN A 78 3.54 1.81 1.00
CA GLN A 78 4.37 2.00 2.19
C GLN A 78 4.77 3.46 2.24
N PHE A 79 4.40 4.13 3.32
CA PHE A 79 4.71 5.52 3.56
C PHE A 79 5.76 5.64 4.65
N PHE A 80 6.63 6.65 4.56
CA PHE A 80 7.65 6.90 5.56
C PHE A 80 7.39 8.20 6.31
N GLN A 81 7.72 8.23 7.60
CA GLN A 81 7.65 9.47 8.40
C GLN A 81 8.68 10.52 7.96
N SER A 82 9.80 10.05 7.38
CA SER A 82 10.90 10.90 6.94
C SER A 82 10.71 11.33 5.48
N GLU A 83 10.83 12.62 5.21
CA GLU A 83 10.83 13.18 3.84
C GLU A 83 12.05 12.73 3.01
N ALA A 84 13.10 12.21 3.66
CA ALA A 84 14.29 11.70 2.96
C ALA A 84 14.07 10.29 2.38
N GLU A 85 13.05 9.58 2.86
CA GLU A 85 12.65 8.29 2.31
C GLU A 85 11.59 8.51 1.22
N GLN A 86 11.54 7.61 0.25
CA GLN A 86 10.53 7.69 -0.80
C GLN A 86 9.53 6.56 -0.61
N ASP A 87 8.26 6.97 -0.58
CA ASP A 87 7.13 6.07 -0.49
C ASP A 87 7.17 5.01 -1.60
N VAL A 88 6.72 3.81 -1.25
CA VAL A 88 6.59 2.71 -2.19
C VAL A 88 5.12 2.55 -2.52
N CYS A 89 4.80 2.39 -3.81
CA CYS A 89 3.46 2.09 -4.26
C CYS A 89 3.52 0.94 -5.26
N ARG A 90 2.78 -0.11 -4.97
CA ARG A 90 2.55 -1.25 -5.86
C ARG A 90 1.08 -1.30 -6.20
N ALA A 91 0.76 -1.37 -7.48
CA ALA A 91 -0.62 -1.41 -7.93
C ALA A 91 -0.79 -2.37 -9.11
N TRP A 92 -1.88 -3.14 -9.06
CA TRP A 92 -2.23 -4.16 -10.05
C TRP A 92 -3.73 -4.16 -10.31
N SER A 93 -4.12 -4.64 -11.49
CA SER A 93 -5.51 -4.85 -11.89
C SER A 93 -5.78 -6.35 -12.04
N PHE A 94 -6.98 -6.77 -11.65
CA PHE A 94 -7.42 -8.16 -11.65
C PHE A 94 -8.83 -8.27 -12.20
N GLU A 95 -9.16 -9.37 -12.88
CA GLU A 95 -10.49 -9.56 -13.47
C GLU A 95 -11.53 -9.91 -12.40
N THR A 96 -11.09 -10.58 -11.33
CA THR A 96 -11.98 -11.03 -10.26
C THR A 96 -11.55 -10.54 -8.88
N LEU A 97 -12.52 -10.44 -7.97
CA LEU A 97 -12.26 -10.11 -6.57
C LEU A 97 -11.35 -11.17 -5.92
N ALA A 98 -11.55 -12.45 -6.25
CA ALA A 98 -10.75 -13.53 -5.69
C ALA A 98 -9.27 -13.38 -6.03
N GLU A 99 -8.94 -13.04 -7.29
CA GLU A 99 -7.56 -12.75 -7.70
C GLU A 99 -6.96 -11.54 -6.98
N ALA A 100 -7.78 -10.49 -6.76
CA ALA A 100 -7.35 -9.31 -6.02
C ALA A 100 -7.04 -9.62 -4.55
N LEU A 101 -7.88 -10.42 -3.88
CA LEU A 101 -7.65 -10.85 -2.50
C LEU A 101 -6.44 -11.79 -2.39
N ASP A 102 -6.31 -12.74 -3.32
CA ASP A 102 -5.15 -13.64 -3.41
C ASP A 102 -3.83 -12.87 -3.56
N ALA A 103 -3.84 -11.79 -4.36
CA ALA A 103 -2.68 -10.91 -4.51
C ALA A 103 -2.31 -10.14 -3.24
N ILE A 104 -3.29 -9.77 -2.41
CA ILE A 104 -3.05 -9.15 -1.10
C ILE A 104 -2.46 -10.17 -0.14
N GLU A 105 -3.02 -11.38 -0.09
CA GLU A 105 -2.57 -12.46 0.80
C GLU A 105 -1.13 -12.91 0.49
N HIS A 106 -0.78 -13.02 -0.79
CA HIS A 106 0.53 -13.47 -1.24
C HIS A 106 1.57 -12.34 -1.41
N TYR A 107 1.22 -11.12 -1.00
CA TYR A 107 2.15 -10.01 -1.08
C TYR A 107 3.32 -10.16 -0.10
N ASP A 108 4.55 -10.17 -0.63
CA ASP A 108 5.77 -10.19 0.19
C ASP A 108 6.32 -8.78 0.40
N ALA A 109 5.99 -8.18 1.55
CA ALA A 109 6.49 -6.87 1.96
C ALA A 109 8.03 -6.77 2.04
N ALA A 110 8.75 -7.89 2.10
CA ALA A 110 10.21 -7.90 2.04
C ALA A 110 10.76 -7.30 0.73
N ARG A 111 9.98 -7.37 -0.36
CA ARG A 111 10.37 -6.86 -1.69
C ARG A 111 10.51 -5.33 -1.75
N ASP A 112 9.92 -4.63 -0.80
CA ASP A 112 9.98 -3.17 -0.71
C ASP A 112 11.06 -2.69 0.27
N ILE A 113 11.71 -3.60 1.00
CA ILE A 113 12.80 -3.25 1.89
C ILE A 113 14.03 -2.88 1.07
N ARG A 114 14.46 -1.63 1.22
CA ARG A 114 15.67 -1.13 0.59
C ARG A 114 16.89 -1.79 1.20
N MET A 115 17.68 -2.41 0.33
CA MET A 115 19.00 -2.90 0.73
C MET A 115 19.96 -1.71 0.83
N PRO A 116 20.69 -1.56 1.95
CA PRO A 116 21.74 -0.55 2.03
C PRO A 116 22.84 -0.87 1.01
N VAL A 117 23.50 0.16 0.48
CA VAL A 117 24.70 -0.02 -0.33
C VAL A 117 25.80 -0.59 0.56
N LEU A 118 26.38 -1.72 0.17
CA LEU A 118 27.46 -2.40 0.89
C LEU A 118 28.77 -2.25 0.13
N ASP A 119 29.82 -1.78 0.80
CA ASP A 119 31.18 -1.84 0.28
C ASP A 119 31.87 -3.11 0.79
N LEU A 120 31.64 -4.21 0.06
CA LEU A 120 32.18 -5.53 0.44
C LEU A 120 33.71 -5.57 0.48
N GLY A 121 34.39 -4.64 -0.19
CA GLY A 121 35.86 -4.57 -0.22
C GLY A 121 36.45 -3.87 1.01
N ALA A 122 35.70 -2.96 1.64
CA ALA A 122 36.14 -2.21 2.80
C ALA A 122 35.61 -2.76 4.13
N MET A 123 34.50 -3.49 4.11
CA MET A 123 33.84 -3.99 5.32
C MET A 123 34.58 -5.17 5.96
N VAL A 124 34.73 -5.13 7.28
CA VAL A 124 35.18 -6.30 8.05
C VAL A 124 34.06 -7.33 8.18
N PRO A 125 34.36 -8.64 8.35
CA PRO A 125 33.33 -9.68 8.42
C PRO A 125 32.25 -9.45 9.50
N ALA A 126 32.64 -8.90 10.65
CA ALA A 126 31.69 -8.57 11.72
C ALA A 126 30.69 -7.49 11.31
N GLU A 127 31.13 -6.50 10.52
CA GLU A 127 30.25 -5.43 10.04
C GLU A 127 29.28 -5.98 8.99
N LEU A 128 29.75 -6.83 8.08
CA LEU A 128 28.88 -7.50 7.11
C LEU A 128 27.80 -8.34 7.81
N ALA A 129 28.19 -9.11 8.83
CA ALA A 129 27.26 -9.90 9.63
C ALA A 129 26.21 -9.00 10.32
N ALA A 130 26.63 -7.88 10.91
CA ALA A 130 25.71 -6.94 11.55
C ALA A 130 24.71 -6.33 10.54
N ARG A 131 25.16 -5.96 9.34
CA ARG A 131 24.27 -5.45 8.28
C ARG A 131 23.29 -6.51 7.79
N ALA A 132 23.73 -7.76 7.67
CA ALA A 132 22.85 -8.86 7.29
C ALA A 132 21.76 -9.11 8.36
N MET A 133 22.12 -9.06 9.64
CA MET A 133 21.17 -9.18 10.75
C MET A 133 20.16 -8.03 10.79
N ASP A 134 20.60 -6.78 10.57
CA ASP A 134 19.72 -5.61 10.48
C ASP A 134 18.73 -5.75 9.30
N LEU A 135 19.20 -6.15 8.12
CA LEU A 135 18.34 -6.39 6.97
C LEU A 135 17.33 -7.51 7.24
N GLN A 136 17.75 -8.62 7.86
CA GLN A 136 16.87 -9.72 8.23
C GLN A 136 15.78 -9.26 9.21
N SER A 137 16.15 -8.44 10.20
CA SER A 137 15.22 -7.85 11.15
C SER A 137 14.17 -6.99 10.44
N LYS A 138 14.58 -6.10 9.54
CA LYS A 138 13.69 -5.25 8.74
C LYS A 138 12.72 -6.06 7.88
N VAL A 139 13.22 -7.09 7.19
CA VAL A 139 12.40 -8.01 6.40
C VAL A 139 11.34 -8.70 7.25
N SER A 140 11.74 -9.18 8.44
CA SER A 140 10.85 -9.91 9.34
C SER A 140 9.77 -8.98 9.91
N ALA A 141 10.15 -7.76 10.31
CA ALA A 141 9.22 -6.74 10.78
C ALA A 141 8.23 -6.30 9.70
N ALA A 142 8.69 -6.10 8.47
CA ALA A 142 7.84 -5.73 7.34
C ALA A 142 6.77 -6.78 7.03
N ARG A 143 7.16 -8.06 6.96
CA ARG A 143 6.23 -9.18 6.75
C ARG A 143 5.22 -9.31 7.86
N LEU A 144 5.66 -9.22 9.12
CA LEU A 144 4.76 -9.29 10.27
C LEU A 144 3.74 -8.13 10.26
N HIS A 145 4.21 -6.92 10.02
CA HIS A 145 3.37 -5.72 10.01
C HIS A 145 2.33 -5.78 8.88
N PHE A 146 2.76 -6.11 7.65
CA PHE A 146 1.84 -6.24 6.53
C PHE A 146 0.87 -7.42 6.71
N GLY A 147 1.33 -8.56 7.21
CA GLY A 147 0.47 -9.72 7.47
C GLY A 147 -0.64 -9.42 8.49
N GLY A 148 -0.34 -8.63 9.53
CA GLY A 148 -1.34 -8.12 10.46
C GLY A 148 -2.40 -7.26 9.77
N LEU A 149 -1.96 -6.29 8.96
CA LEU A 149 -2.84 -5.40 8.20
C LEU A 149 -3.74 -6.17 7.22
N ALA A 150 -3.20 -7.15 6.49
CA ALA A 150 -3.97 -7.97 5.57
C ALA A 150 -5.03 -8.80 6.31
N GLY A 151 -4.69 -9.36 7.47
CA GLY A 151 -5.64 -10.07 8.33
C GLY A 151 -6.78 -9.19 8.85
N GLU A 152 -6.46 -7.95 9.23
CA GLU A 152 -7.46 -6.94 9.63
C GLU A 152 -8.40 -6.61 8.46
N LEU A 153 -7.85 -6.30 7.29
CA LEU A 153 -8.61 -6.00 6.08
C LEU A 153 -9.58 -7.14 5.71
N PHE A 154 -9.11 -8.40 5.73
CA PHE A 154 -9.96 -9.54 5.41
C PHE A 154 -11.07 -9.75 6.45
N SER A 155 -10.75 -9.56 7.74
CA SER A 155 -11.76 -9.64 8.81
C SER A 155 -12.85 -8.57 8.62
N GLU A 156 -12.48 -7.35 8.22
CA GLU A 156 -13.44 -6.27 7.93
C GLU A 156 -14.29 -6.56 6.68
N ILE A 157 -13.69 -7.08 5.61
CA ILE A 157 -14.41 -7.47 4.39
C ILE A 157 -15.42 -8.58 4.69
N GLU A 158 -15.03 -9.60 5.47
CA GLU A 158 -15.93 -10.68 5.89
C GLU A 158 -17.10 -10.15 6.75
N ALA A 159 -16.81 -9.26 7.71
CA ALA A 159 -17.83 -8.64 8.55
C ALA A 159 -18.82 -7.80 7.72
N ALA A 160 -18.33 -7.06 6.72
CA ALA A 160 -19.16 -6.27 5.81
C ALA A 160 -19.99 -7.16 4.87
N GLY A 161 -19.41 -8.25 4.36
CA GLY A 161 -20.10 -9.23 3.50
C GLY A 161 -21.17 -10.04 4.22
N GLY A 162 -21.01 -10.26 5.54
CA GLY A 162 -21.97 -10.94 6.39
C GLY A 162 -23.18 -10.08 6.81
N SER A 163 -23.16 -8.76 6.59
CA SER A 163 -24.25 -7.85 6.99
C SER A 163 -25.36 -7.68 5.94
N ALA A 164 -25.27 -8.42 4.82
CA ALA A 164 -26.23 -8.36 3.71
C ALA A 164 -27.17 -9.59 3.60
N VAL A 165 -27.37 -10.34 4.70
CA VAL A 165 -28.32 -11.48 4.77
C VAL A 165 -29.29 -11.30 5.93
#